data_AF-A0A0K2UQ69-F1
#
_entry.id   AF-A0A0K2UQ69-F1
#
_cell.length_a   1.000
_cell.length_b   1.000
_cell.length_c   1.000
_cell.angle_alpha   90.00
_cell.angle_beta   90.00
_cell.angle_gamma   90.00
#
_symmetry.space_group_name_H-M   'P 1'
#
loop_
_entity.id
_entity.type
_entity.pdbx_description
1 polymer ?
#
loop_
_entity_poly.entity_id
_entity_poly.type
_entity_poly.pdbx_seq_one_letter_code
_entity_poly.pdbx_strand_id
1 'polypeptide(L)'
;MSYVAELGDKLARETLPSNFILITKPSIALLKLSHDDKLGPQVVASIQFETDRSFKMYNSGVLIDKKAVSHVTSEGKGNTVIQATNLASFLGAKEELNQTEALEDIFNKLVKFLNSSDIEPNQASKLSFIREQMALLFTKPTAI
;
A
#
# COMPACT_ATOMS: atom_id res chain seq x y z
N MET A 1 13.63 8.94 -28.13
CA MET A 1 13.62 8.81 -26.64
C MET A 1 13.03 7.45 -26.32
N SER A 2 13.60 6.67 -25.39
CA SER A 2 13.01 5.38 -25.02
C SER A 2 11.74 5.61 -24.20
N TYR A 3 10.79 4.67 -24.26
CA TYR A 3 9.55 4.73 -23.46
C TYR A 3 9.84 4.96 -21.97
N VAL A 4 10.82 4.23 -21.44
CA VAL A 4 11.21 4.30 -20.04
C VAL A 4 11.74 5.69 -19.68
N ALA A 5 12.55 6.31 -20.54
CA ALA A 5 13.02 7.68 -20.32
C ALA A 5 11.86 8.68 -20.33
N GLU A 6 10.93 8.56 -21.29
CA GLU A 6 9.73 9.41 -21.35
C GLU A 6 8.84 9.24 -20.10
N LEU A 7 8.65 8.00 -19.64
CA LEU A 7 7.91 7.71 -18.40
C LEU A 7 8.60 8.34 -17.19
N GLY A 8 9.93 8.22 -17.09
CA GLY A 8 10.72 8.84 -16.02
C GLY A 8 10.55 10.36 -15.98
N ASP A 9 10.66 11.04 -17.13
CA ASP A 9 10.47 12.49 -17.21
C ASP A 9 9.05 12.94 -16.87
N LYS A 10 8.04 12.12 -17.22
CA LYS A 10 6.67 12.41 -16.82
C LYS A 10 6.46 12.20 -15.33
N LEU A 11 6.91 11.08 -14.77
CA LEU A 11 6.82 10.80 -13.33
C LEU A 11 7.55 11.84 -12.48
N ALA A 12 8.67 12.40 -12.96
CA ALA A 12 9.41 13.45 -12.26
C ALA A 12 8.63 14.78 -12.14
N ARG A 13 7.59 14.98 -12.96
CA ARG A 13 6.72 16.17 -12.95
C ARG A 13 5.43 15.95 -12.17
N GLU A 14 5.19 14.74 -11.68
CA GLU A 14 3.95 14.32 -11.06
C GLU A 14 4.10 14.22 -9.56
N THR A 15 3.00 14.44 -8.85
CA THR A 15 2.96 14.20 -7.40
C THR A 15 2.86 12.69 -7.17
N LEU A 16 3.94 12.10 -6.69
CA LEU A 16 3.97 10.68 -6.35
C LEU A 16 3.19 10.40 -5.06
N PRO A 17 2.70 9.17 -4.86
CA PRO A 17 2.09 8.76 -3.60
C PRO A 17 3.05 8.95 -2.43
N SER A 18 2.51 9.27 -1.26
CA SER A 18 3.31 9.55 -0.06
C SER A 18 4.36 8.46 0.20
N ASN A 19 5.59 8.90 0.51
CA ASN A 19 6.76 8.07 0.79
C ASN A 19 7.36 7.30 -0.40
N PHE A 20 6.87 7.50 -1.62
CA PHE A 20 7.57 7.03 -2.83
C PHE A 20 8.52 8.08 -3.39
N ILE A 21 9.72 7.63 -3.76
CA ILE A 21 10.74 8.38 -4.47
C ILE A 21 10.94 7.78 -5.86
N LEU A 22 11.21 8.65 -6.85
CA LEU A 22 11.58 8.23 -8.19
C LEU A 22 13.10 8.17 -8.32
N ILE A 23 13.63 7.01 -8.72
CA ILE A 23 15.00 6.84 -9.16
C ILE A 23 14.99 6.71 -10.69
N THR A 24 15.87 7.44 -11.36
CA THR A 24 15.95 7.43 -12.84
C THR A 24 17.18 6.70 -13.39
N LYS A 25 18.10 6.24 -12.51
CA LYS A 25 19.34 5.54 -12.90
C LYS A 25 19.70 4.44 -11.89
N PRO A 26 20.23 3.27 -12.34
CA PRO A 26 20.42 2.86 -13.73
C PRO A 26 19.12 2.49 -14.45
N SER A 27 18.04 2.25 -13.71
CA SER A 27 16.69 1.98 -14.22
C SER A 27 15.68 2.95 -13.62
N ILE A 28 14.57 3.19 -14.32
CA ILE A 28 13.45 3.95 -13.77
C ILE A 28 12.72 3.09 -12.75
N ALA A 29 12.69 3.53 -11.50
CA ALA A 29 12.03 2.82 -10.41
C ALA A 29 11.35 3.79 -9.44
N LEU A 30 10.20 3.38 -8.92
CA LEU A 30 9.57 4.00 -7.76
C LEU A 30 9.95 3.17 -6.53
N LEU A 31 10.51 3.81 -5.51
CA LEU A 31 10.92 3.15 -4.27
C LEU A 31 10.20 3.78 -3.08
N LYS A 32 9.77 2.95 -2.14
CA LYS A 32 9.41 3.38 -0.80
C LYS A 32 10.52 2.94 0.13
N LEU A 33 11.02 3.88 0.92
CA LEU A 33 12.08 3.63 1.89
C LEU A 33 11.51 3.66 3.31
N SER A 34 12.02 2.79 4.17
CA SER A 34 11.91 2.91 5.62
C SER A 34 13.30 3.13 6.22
N HIS A 35 13.32 3.48 7.50
CA HIS A 35 14.55 3.59 8.28
C HIS A 35 14.57 2.50 9.34
N ASP A 36 15.66 1.73 9.39
CA ASP A 36 15.97 0.82 10.48
C ASP A 36 17.18 1.38 11.24
N ASP A 37 17.06 1.53 12.57
CA ASP A 37 18.11 2.15 13.40
C ASP A 37 19.45 1.39 13.37
N LYS A 38 19.44 0.10 13.00
CA LYS A 38 20.65 -0.74 12.95
C LYS A 38 21.19 -0.91 11.53
N LEU A 39 20.31 -1.02 10.55
CA LEU A 39 20.64 -1.35 9.17
C LEU A 39 20.58 -0.14 8.23
N GLY A 40 20.10 1.00 8.70
CA GLY A 40 19.92 2.22 7.92
C GLY A 40 18.70 2.16 6.98
N PRO A 41 18.71 2.93 5.88
CA PRO A 41 17.61 2.96 4.93
C PRO A 41 17.36 1.59 4.28
N GLN A 42 16.11 1.13 4.30
CA GLN A 42 15.67 -0.13 3.71
C GLN A 42 14.62 0.14 2.62
N VAL A 43 14.68 -0.62 1.52
CA VAL A 43 13.65 -0.58 0.49
C VAL A 43 12.49 -1.49 0.91
N VAL A 44 11.39 -0.89 1.35
CA VAL A 44 10.19 -1.65 1.76
C VAL A 44 9.28 -1.94 0.60
N ALA A 45 9.22 -1.08 -0.41
CA ALA A 45 8.48 -1.37 -1.63
C ALA A 45 9.20 -0.82 -2.85
N SER A 46 9.10 -1.49 -3.98
CA SER A 46 9.64 -0.98 -5.23
C SER A 46 8.83 -1.40 -6.44
N ILE A 47 8.85 -0.54 -7.46
CA ILE A 47 8.36 -0.83 -8.80
C ILE A 47 9.48 -0.47 -9.75
N GLN A 48 9.97 -1.45 -10.51
CA GLN A 48 10.95 -1.25 -11.56
C GLN A 48 10.26 -1.34 -12.92
N PHE A 49 10.46 -0.33 -13.77
CA PHE A 49 9.91 -0.28 -15.13
C PHE A 49 10.96 -0.70 -16.15
N GLU A 50 10.57 -1.57 -17.07
CA GLU A 50 11.44 -2.20 -18.06
C GLU A 50 11.19 -1.61 -19.45
N THR A 51 12.16 -1.76 -20.36
CA THR A 51 12.11 -1.16 -21.71
C THR A 51 11.00 -1.70 -22.59
N ASP A 52 10.54 -2.92 -22.32
CA ASP A 52 9.43 -3.59 -22.99
C ASP A 52 8.05 -3.18 -22.43
N ARG A 53 8.01 -2.14 -21.59
CA ARG A 53 6.82 -1.63 -20.87
C ARG A 53 6.28 -2.61 -19.81
N SER A 54 7.03 -3.68 -19.52
CA SER A 54 6.74 -4.51 -18.37
C SER A 54 7.25 -3.84 -17.08
N PHE A 55 6.84 -4.38 -15.95
CA PHE A 55 7.32 -3.93 -14.65
C PHE A 55 7.49 -5.11 -13.70
N LYS A 56 8.31 -4.92 -12.68
CA LYS A 56 8.45 -5.83 -11.53
C LYS A 56 8.11 -5.05 -10.27
N MET A 57 7.36 -5.66 -9.36
CA MET A 57 7.00 -5.06 -8.08
C MET A 57 7.53 -5.91 -6.95
N TYR A 58 8.10 -5.26 -5.95
CA TYR A 58 8.56 -5.92 -4.73
C TYR A 58 7.94 -5.25 -3.51
N ASN A 59 7.60 -6.05 -2.50
CA ASN A 59 7.27 -5.59 -1.15
C ASN A 59 8.11 -6.40 -0.15
N SER A 60 8.88 -5.72 0.69
CA SER A 60 9.87 -6.26 1.62
C SER A 60 10.78 -7.32 0.98
N GLY A 61 11.26 -7.03 -0.23
CA GLY A 61 12.11 -7.94 -1.02
C GLY A 61 11.38 -9.10 -1.72
N VAL A 62 10.07 -9.27 -1.51
CA VAL A 62 9.26 -10.32 -2.14
C VAL A 62 8.65 -9.83 -3.44
N LEU A 63 8.88 -10.55 -4.54
CA LEU A 63 8.26 -10.27 -5.83
C LEU A 63 6.75 -10.48 -5.76
N ILE A 64 5.98 -9.48 -6.19
CA ILE A 64 4.52 -9.55 -6.25
C ILE A 64 4.09 -10.03 -7.64
N ASP A 65 3.20 -11.02 -7.66
CA ASP A 65 2.56 -11.49 -8.90
C ASP A 65 1.73 -10.36 -9.54
N LYS A 66 1.92 -10.16 -10.85
CA LYS A 66 1.19 -9.18 -11.65
C LYS A 66 -0.33 -9.38 -11.61
N LYS A 67 -0.81 -10.59 -11.35
CA LYS A 67 -2.24 -10.89 -11.18
C LYS A 67 -2.86 -10.10 -10.03
N ALA A 68 -2.08 -9.77 -8.99
CA ALA A 68 -2.55 -8.98 -7.84
C ALA A 68 -2.97 -7.55 -8.23
N VAL A 69 -2.45 -7.04 -9.36
CA VAL A 69 -2.73 -5.70 -9.88
C VAL A 69 -3.37 -5.72 -11.27
N SER A 70 -4.04 -6.83 -11.60
CA SER A 70 -4.75 -6.99 -12.89
C SER A 70 -5.84 -5.93 -13.11
N HIS A 71 -6.38 -5.36 -12.04
CA HIS A 71 -7.33 -4.25 -12.07
C HIS A 71 -6.69 -2.88 -12.38
N VAL A 72 -5.36 -2.73 -12.19
CA VAL A 72 -4.61 -1.50 -12.48
C VAL A 72 -4.02 -1.52 -13.88
N THR A 73 -3.51 -2.68 -14.30
CA THR A 73 -2.89 -2.88 -15.61
C THR A 73 -3.49 -4.08 -16.30
N SER A 74 -4.05 -3.88 -17.50
CA SER A 74 -4.35 -4.98 -18.41
C SER A 74 -3.04 -5.64 -18.87
N GLU A 75 -2.94 -6.96 -18.71
CA GLU A 75 -1.82 -7.79 -19.19
C GLU A 75 -0.42 -7.49 -18.62
N GLY A 76 -0.31 -6.78 -17.49
CA GLY A 76 0.99 -6.58 -16.84
C GLY A 76 1.96 -5.66 -17.61
N LYS A 77 1.40 -4.80 -18.46
CA LYS A 77 2.08 -3.66 -19.09
C LYS A 77 1.61 -2.38 -18.40
N GLY A 78 2.52 -1.72 -17.69
CA GLY A 78 2.27 -0.40 -17.12
C GLY A 78 2.58 0.61 -18.20
N ASN A 79 1.57 1.24 -18.80
CA ASN A 79 1.71 2.04 -20.01
C ASN A 79 1.58 3.54 -19.76
N THR A 80 1.12 3.96 -18.58
CA THR A 80 0.90 5.37 -18.28
C THR A 80 1.43 5.76 -16.90
N VAL A 81 1.69 7.06 -16.73
CA VAL A 81 1.97 7.69 -15.44
C VAL A 81 0.91 7.32 -14.40
N ILE A 82 -0.38 7.41 -14.78
CA ILE A 82 -1.50 7.09 -13.91
C ILE A 82 -1.41 5.65 -13.40
N GLN A 83 -1.07 4.69 -14.28
CA GLN A 83 -0.88 3.30 -13.88
C GLN A 83 0.31 3.14 -12.94
N ALA A 84 1.45 3.78 -13.22
CA ALA A 84 2.62 3.76 -12.33
C ALA A 84 2.29 4.32 -10.93
N THR A 85 1.58 5.45 -10.86
CA THR A 85 1.10 6.05 -9.61
C THR A 85 0.13 5.13 -8.88
N ASN A 86 -0.83 4.52 -9.58
CA ASN A 86 -1.79 3.60 -8.98
C ASN A 86 -1.13 2.31 -8.46
N LEU A 87 -0.13 1.78 -9.16
CA LEU A 87 0.67 0.66 -8.69
C LEU A 87 1.44 1.03 -7.40
N ALA A 88 2.01 2.23 -7.34
CA ALA A 88 2.69 2.72 -6.13
C ALA A 88 1.70 2.89 -4.96
N SER A 89 0.52 3.44 -5.20
CA SER A 89 -0.55 3.53 -4.20
C SER A 89 -0.99 2.15 -3.70
N PHE A 90 -1.15 1.18 -4.60
CA PHE A 90 -1.48 -0.21 -4.23
C PHE A 90 -0.41 -0.81 -3.30
N LEU A 91 0.87 -0.62 -3.63
CA LEU A 91 1.97 -1.06 -2.77
C LEU A 91 1.99 -0.35 -1.42
N GLY A 92 1.74 0.96 -1.41
CA GLY A 92 1.66 1.77 -0.19
C GLY A 92 0.54 1.28 0.75
N ALA A 93 -0.63 0.97 0.20
CA ALA A 93 -1.77 0.45 0.94
C ALA A 93 -1.57 -1.00 1.43
N LYS A 94 -0.76 -1.81 0.74
CA LYS A 94 -0.49 -3.20 1.16
C LYS A 94 0.24 -3.28 2.50
N GLU A 95 1.02 -2.25 2.85
CA GLU A 95 1.67 -2.13 4.16
C GLU A 95 0.66 -1.77 5.27
N GLU A 96 -0.32 -0.90 4.97
CA GLU A 96 -1.45 -0.63 5.89
C GLU A 96 -2.34 -1.87 6.08
N LEU A 97 -2.31 -2.81 5.12
CA LEU A 97 -2.98 -4.10 5.17
C LEU A 97 -2.10 -5.25 5.69
N ASN A 98 -0.90 -5.02 6.23
CA ASN A 98 -0.27 -5.98 7.14
C ASN A 98 -1.08 -5.95 8.45
N GLN A 99 -2.28 -6.52 8.34
CA GLN A 99 -3.40 -6.43 9.26
C GLN A 99 -3.07 -6.99 10.63
N THR A 100 -2.01 -7.76 10.83
CA THR A 100 -1.74 -8.36 12.14
C THR A 100 -1.40 -7.30 13.20
N GLU A 101 -0.52 -6.34 12.88
CA GLU A 101 -0.15 -5.28 13.84
C GLU A 101 -1.28 -4.25 14.03
N ALA A 102 -1.99 -3.89 12.95
CA ALA A 102 -3.13 -2.99 13.03
C ALA A 102 -4.32 -3.63 13.78
N LEU A 103 -4.59 -4.92 13.53
CA LEU A 103 -5.64 -5.69 14.21
C LEU A 103 -5.30 -5.90 15.68
N GLU A 104 -4.04 -6.21 16.00
CA GLU A 104 -3.59 -6.39 17.38
C GLU A 104 -3.62 -5.06 18.16
N ASP A 105 -3.23 -3.95 17.56
CA ASP A 105 -3.38 -2.61 18.16
C ASP A 105 -4.86 -2.23 18.35
N ILE A 106 -5.73 -2.54 17.36
CA ILE A 106 -7.19 -2.36 17.48
C ILE A 106 -7.76 -3.23 18.61
N PHE A 107 -7.37 -4.51 18.70
CA PHE A 107 -7.82 -5.41 19.77
C PHE A 107 -7.30 -4.98 21.13
N ASN A 108 -6.05 -4.54 21.24
CA ASN A 108 -5.48 -4.05 22.49
C ASN A 108 -6.19 -2.78 22.98
N LYS A 109 -6.53 -1.86 22.07
CA LYS A 109 -7.35 -0.68 22.37
C LYS A 109 -8.77 -1.07 22.80
N LEU A 110 -9.37 -2.07 22.15
CA LEU A 110 -10.70 -2.59 22.50
C LEU A 110 -10.70 -3.26 23.89
N VAL A 111 -9.71 -4.10 24.19
CA VAL A 111 -9.55 -4.77 25.49
C VAL A 111 -9.33 -3.74 26.59
N LYS A 112 -8.48 -2.74 26.37
CA LYS A 112 -8.25 -1.65 27.32
C LYS A 112 -9.52 -0.84 27.59
N PHE A 113 -10.31 -0.60 26.56
CA PHE A 113 -11.58 0.10 26.67
C PHE A 113 -12.63 -0.72 27.46
N LEU A 114 -12.79 -2.01 27.15
CA LEU A 114 -13.73 -2.91 27.84
C LEU A 114 -13.36 -3.15 29.31
N ASN A 115 -12.06 -3.14 29.62
CA ASN A 115 -11.54 -3.30 30.99
C ASN A 115 -11.49 -1.99 31.77
N SER A 116 -11.79 -0.84 31.16
CA SER A 116 -11.97 0.39 31.92
C SER A 116 -13.31 0.31 32.65
N SER A 117 -13.28 0.32 33.98
CA SER A 117 -14.43 0.07 34.87
C SER A 117 -15.52 1.15 34.84
N ASP A 118 -15.35 2.18 34.01
CA ASP A 118 -16.27 3.32 33.87
C ASP A 118 -16.64 3.53 32.39
N ILE A 119 -17.45 2.61 31.82
CA ILE A 119 -18.08 2.88 30.52
C ILE A 119 -19.26 3.81 30.78
N GLU A 120 -18.99 5.11 30.77
CA GLU A 120 -20.03 6.13 30.77
C GLU A 120 -21.02 5.91 29.61
N PRO A 121 -22.30 6.32 29.75
CA PRO A 121 -23.29 6.19 28.68
C PRO A 121 -22.87 6.79 27.32
N ASN A 122 -21.98 7.80 27.30
CA ASN A 122 -21.46 8.38 26.06
C ASN A 122 -20.49 7.45 25.30
N GLN A 123 -19.92 6.45 25.97
CA GLN A 123 -18.96 5.50 25.40
C GLN A 123 -19.68 4.29 24.77
N ALA A 124 -20.95 4.07 25.11
CA ALA A 124 -21.81 3.04 24.51
C ALA A 124 -22.06 3.29 23.01
N SER A 125 -22.16 4.55 22.58
CA SER A 125 -22.29 4.90 21.15
C SER A 125 -21.01 4.60 20.37
N LYS A 126 -19.83 4.80 20.98
CA LYS A 126 -18.55 4.41 20.38
C LYS A 126 -18.41 2.89 20.27
N LEU A 127 -18.90 2.13 21.25
CA LEU A 127 -19.00 0.67 21.14
C LEU A 127 -19.94 0.20 20.03
N SER A 128 -21.11 0.85 19.87
CA SER A 128 -22.02 0.56 18.75
C SER A 128 -21.34 0.81 17.42
N PHE A 129 -20.66 1.94 17.28
CA PHE A 129 -19.92 2.29 16.08
C PHE A 129 -18.80 1.28 15.78
N ILE A 130 -17.99 0.89 16.77
CA ILE A 130 -16.95 -0.14 16.60
C ILE A 130 -17.57 -1.48 16.18
N ARG A 131 -18.68 -1.89 16.81
CA ARG A 131 -19.42 -3.10 16.43
C ARG A 131 -19.92 -3.04 14.99
N GLU A 132 -20.44 -1.90 14.55
CA GLU A 132 -20.90 -1.69 13.17
C GLU A 132 -19.73 -1.78 12.17
N GLN A 133 -18.59 -1.14 12.46
CA GLN A 133 -17.41 -1.22 11.59
C GLN A 133 -16.86 -2.65 11.50
N MET A 134 -16.82 -3.37 12.63
CA MET A 134 -16.44 -4.79 12.64
C MET A 134 -17.44 -5.63 11.83
N ALA A 135 -18.75 -5.40 11.97
CA ALA A 135 -19.74 -6.09 11.17
C ALA A 135 -19.52 -5.87 9.66
N LEU A 136 -19.22 -4.64 9.23
CA LEU A 136 -18.92 -4.32 7.83
C LEU A 136 -17.63 -4.98 7.32
N LEU A 137 -16.58 -5.00 8.13
CA LEU A 137 -15.28 -5.60 7.77
C LEU A 137 -15.34 -7.14 7.70
N PHE A 138 -16.20 -7.76 8.50
CA PHE A 138 -16.30 -9.23 8.60
C PHE A 138 -17.57 -9.81 7.96
N THR A 139 -18.47 -8.98 7.40
CA THR A 139 -19.55 -9.48 6.54
C THR A 139 -18.93 -10.13 5.31
N LYS A 140 -19.10 -11.46 5.21
CA LYS A 140 -18.74 -12.20 4.00
C LYS A 140 -19.48 -11.56 2.81
N PRO A 141 -18.82 -11.37 1.65
CA PRO A 141 -19.52 -10.96 0.45
C PRO A 141 -20.63 -11.96 0.19
N THR A 142 -21.88 -11.50 0.21
CA THR A 142 -22.99 -12.30 -0.30
C THR A 142 -22.77 -12.42 -1.79
N ALA A 143 -22.35 -13.60 -2.25
CA ALA A 143 -22.27 -13.87 -3.68
C ALA A 143 -23.65 -13.65 -4.30
N ILE A 144 -23.74 -12.74 -5.27
CA ILE A 144 -24.90 -12.54 -6.14
C ILE A 144 -24.69 -13.44 -7.36
#